data_AF-B0MV09-F1
#
_entry.id   AF-B0MV09-F1
#
_cell.length_a   1.000
_cell.length_b   1.000
_cell.length_c   1.000
_cell.angle_alpha   90.00
_cell.angle_beta   90.00
_cell.angle_gamma   90.00
#
_symmetry.space_group_name_H-M   'P 1'
#
loop_
_entity.id
_entity.type
_entity.pdbx_description
1 polymer ?
#
loop_
_entity_poly.entity_id
_entity_poly.type
_entity_poly.pdbx_seq_one_letter_code
_entity_poly.pdbx_strand_id
1 'polypeptide(L)'
;MAHDLRLRFNSPTVNLFFESCGDFIDYVADLRYYSQAELCECPYAYEGARRYPVGMLKGNGTLPDIKIHFLHYRSFEEAREKWLERSGRLDFDNLCVVMQAAELDEGLLERFERLPISRKVILGYETLPLQSPSIFKMRSLDSFVPGRILDYNGLSGRRYLDDFDYVAFLNDGTIRAQNCPTPQKFRD
;
A
#
# COMPACT_ATOMS: atom_id res chain seq x y z
N MET A 1 6.86 -8.06 0.16
CA MET A 1 6.00 -8.90 1.02
C MET A 1 5.58 -10.20 0.33
N ALA A 2 4.48 -10.25 -0.42
CA ALA A 2 3.95 -11.52 -0.96
C ALA A 2 4.94 -12.27 -1.88
N HIS A 3 5.65 -11.55 -2.75
CA HIS A 3 6.72 -12.12 -3.58
C HIS A 3 7.84 -12.74 -2.73
N ASP A 4 8.29 -12.05 -1.69
CA ASP A 4 9.38 -12.52 -0.81
C ASP A 4 8.99 -13.80 -0.06
N LEU A 5 7.70 -13.92 0.28
CA LEU A 5 7.11 -15.07 0.94
C LEU A 5 6.64 -16.17 -0.04
N ARG A 6 6.86 -15.99 -1.36
CA ARG A 6 6.40 -16.91 -2.43
C ARG A 6 4.89 -17.18 -2.37
N LEU A 7 4.12 -16.21 -1.92
CA LEU A 7 2.66 -16.28 -1.85
C LEU A 7 2.04 -15.86 -3.18
N ARG A 8 0.87 -16.43 -3.50
CA ARG A 8 0.05 -15.93 -4.59
C ARG A 8 -0.44 -14.52 -4.27
N PHE A 9 -0.50 -13.65 -5.28
CA PHE A 9 -1.13 -12.34 -5.14
C PHE A 9 -2.65 -12.49 -5.04
N ASN A 10 -3.17 -12.50 -3.81
CA ASN A 10 -4.59 -12.44 -3.47
C ASN A 10 -5.08 -11.00 -3.24
N SER A 11 -4.43 -10.03 -3.89
CA SER A 11 -4.82 -8.62 -3.87
C SER A 11 -4.65 -8.05 -5.29
N PRO A 12 -5.55 -7.15 -5.74
CA PRO A 12 -5.40 -6.43 -6.99
C PRO A 12 -4.36 -5.30 -6.93
N THR A 13 -3.90 -4.91 -5.73
CA THR A 13 -3.00 -3.76 -5.50
C THR A 13 -1.53 -4.04 -5.82
N VAL A 14 -1.25 -4.73 -6.93
CA VAL A 14 0.10 -5.11 -7.36
C VAL A 14 0.52 -4.29 -8.58
N ASN A 15 1.73 -3.71 -8.52
CA ASN A 15 2.29 -2.82 -9.54
C ASN A 15 1.37 -1.62 -9.83
N LEU A 16 0.85 -0.98 -8.80
CA LEU A 16 0.01 0.21 -8.93
C LEU A 16 0.13 1.09 -7.70
N PHE A 17 -0.37 2.32 -7.81
CA PHE A 17 -0.60 3.20 -6.67
C PHE A 17 -1.92 3.96 -6.83
N PHE A 18 -2.51 4.38 -5.72
CA PHE A 18 -3.69 5.24 -5.68
C PHE A 18 -3.25 6.71 -5.73
N GLU A 19 -4.03 7.59 -6.35
CA GLU A 19 -3.66 9.02 -6.48
C GLU A 19 -3.42 9.70 -5.13
N SER A 20 -4.18 9.33 -4.11
CA SER A 20 -4.07 9.90 -2.77
C SER A 20 -4.23 8.85 -1.67
N CYS A 21 -3.81 9.19 -0.44
CA CYS A 21 -4.13 8.37 0.73
C CYS A 21 -5.66 8.26 0.94
N GLY A 22 -6.41 9.32 0.62
CA GLY A 22 -7.87 9.32 0.69
C GLY A 22 -8.50 8.30 -0.25
N ASP A 23 -8.06 8.27 -1.51
CA ASP A 23 -8.48 7.29 -2.52
C ASP A 23 -8.26 5.86 -2.05
N PHE A 24 -7.11 5.57 -1.43
CA PHE A 24 -6.85 4.24 -0.87
C PHE A 24 -7.74 3.93 0.33
N ILE A 25 -7.96 4.89 1.23
CA ILE A 25 -8.83 4.72 2.41
C ILE A 25 -10.28 4.45 1.96
N ASP A 26 -10.78 5.20 0.97
CA ASP A 26 -12.13 4.99 0.40
C ASP A 26 -12.24 3.61 -0.25
N TYR A 27 -11.22 3.19 -1.00
CA TYR A 27 -11.19 1.86 -1.62
C TYR A 27 -11.32 0.74 -0.58
N VAL A 28 -10.58 0.86 0.53
CA VAL A 28 -10.53 -0.16 1.58
C VAL A 28 -11.78 -0.13 2.46
N ALA A 29 -12.35 1.05 2.71
CA ALA A 29 -13.57 1.22 3.51
C ALA A 29 -14.76 0.46 2.89
N ASP A 30 -14.86 0.50 1.56
CA ASP A 30 -15.96 -0.11 0.79
C ASP A 30 -15.45 -1.18 -0.20
N LEU A 31 -14.50 -2.00 0.24
CA LEU A 31 -13.78 -2.96 -0.60
C LEU A 31 -14.70 -3.92 -1.37
N ARG A 32 -15.81 -4.35 -0.77
CA ARG A 32 -16.79 -5.24 -1.43
C ARG A 32 -17.42 -4.56 -2.64
N TYR A 33 -17.82 -3.30 -2.50
CA TYR A 33 -18.35 -2.51 -3.60
C TYR A 33 -17.27 -2.29 -4.67
N TYR A 34 -16.12 -1.73 -4.29
CA TYR A 34 -15.07 -1.37 -5.25
C TYR A 34 -14.42 -2.57 -5.94
N SER A 35 -14.43 -3.77 -5.34
CA SER A 35 -13.97 -5.00 -6.00
C SER A 35 -14.83 -5.42 -7.20
N GLN A 36 -16.08 -4.92 -7.25
CA GLN A 36 -17.06 -5.18 -8.31
C GLN A 36 -17.36 -3.93 -9.16
N ALA A 37 -16.86 -2.76 -8.73
CA ALA A 37 -17.09 -1.50 -9.41
C ALA A 37 -16.50 -1.51 -10.83
N GLU A 38 -17.14 -0.73 -11.71
CA GLU A 38 -16.64 -0.53 -13.06
C GLU A 38 -15.30 0.20 -13.02
N LEU A 39 -14.29 -0.38 -13.67
CA LEU A 39 -13.00 0.24 -13.91
C LEU A 39 -12.97 0.78 -15.35
N CYS A 40 -12.98 2.11 -15.47
CA CYS A 40 -12.92 2.84 -16.75
C CYS A 40 -11.53 3.43 -16.98
N GLU A 41 -11.13 3.61 -18.25
CA GLU A 41 -9.90 4.33 -18.57
C GLU A 41 -10.08 5.82 -18.28
N CYS A 42 -9.08 6.43 -17.66
CA CYS A 42 -9.07 7.88 -17.46
C CYS A 42 -8.66 8.56 -18.78
N PRO A 43 -9.49 9.43 -19.37
CA PRO A 43 -9.22 10.02 -20.70
C PRO A 43 -7.96 10.90 -20.74
N TYR A 44 -7.49 11.37 -19.59
CA TYR A 44 -6.28 12.20 -19.46
C TYR A 44 -5.05 11.40 -19.00
N ALA A 45 -5.11 10.05 -19.02
CA ALA A 45 -4.02 9.17 -18.59
C ALA A 45 -2.69 9.46 -19.30
N TYR A 46 -2.76 9.96 -20.55
CA TYR A 46 -1.62 10.22 -21.42
C TYR A 46 -1.22 11.70 -21.50
N GLU A 47 -1.79 12.58 -20.66
CA GLU A 47 -1.34 13.97 -20.62
C GLU A 47 0.05 14.08 -19.99
N GLY A 48 0.99 14.66 -20.75
CA GLY A 48 2.38 14.87 -20.36
C GLY A 48 3.31 13.69 -20.70
N ALA A 49 4.32 13.47 -19.86
CA ALA A 49 5.33 12.42 -20.07
C ALA A 49 4.95 11.04 -19.49
N ARG A 50 3.67 10.85 -19.08
CA ARG A 50 3.21 9.60 -18.47
C ARG A 50 3.19 8.48 -19.51
N ARG A 51 3.73 7.32 -19.13
CA ARG A 51 3.86 6.12 -19.99
C ARG A 51 3.12 4.91 -19.42
N TYR A 52 2.18 5.12 -18.53
CA TYR A 52 1.43 4.05 -17.88
C TYR A 52 -0.08 4.37 -17.88
N PRO A 53 -0.95 3.35 -17.93
CA PRO A 53 -2.39 3.56 -17.94
C PRO A 53 -2.90 4.04 -16.57
N VAL A 54 -3.95 4.85 -16.60
CA VAL A 54 -4.65 5.34 -15.41
C VAL A 54 -6.11 4.93 -15.52
N GLY A 55 -6.61 4.27 -14.47
CA GLY A 55 -8.02 3.87 -14.38
C GLY A 55 -8.77 4.64 -13.31
N MET A 56 -10.09 4.63 -13.44
CA MET A 56 -11.02 5.18 -12.46
C MET A 56 -12.03 4.09 -12.07
N LEU A 57 -12.07 3.72 -10.78
CA LEU A 57 -13.18 2.95 -10.25
C LEU A 57 -14.36 3.89 -10.05
N LYS A 58 -15.50 3.54 -10.64
CA LYS A 58 -16.71 4.35 -10.53
C LYS A 58 -17.36 4.17 -9.17
N GLY A 59 -17.67 5.29 -8.52
CA GLY A 59 -18.53 5.34 -7.35
C GLY A 59 -20.01 5.18 -7.72
N ASN A 60 -20.89 5.25 -6.71
CA ASN A 60 -22.35 5.08 -6.88
C ASN A 60 -23.15 6.34 -6.49
N GLY A 61 -22.51 7.50 -6.43
CA GLY A 61 -23.13 8.77 -6.02
C GLY A 61 -23.10 9.04 -4.52
N THR A 62 -22.94 7.99 -3.68
CA THR A 62 -22.57 8.14 -2.26
C THR A 62 -21.08 7.89 -2.06
N LEU A 63 -20.53 6.91 -2.76
CA LEU A 63 -19.10 6.62 -2.79
C LEU A 63 -18.41 7.44 -3.90
N PRO A 64 -17.20 7.97 -3.65
CA PRO A 64 -16.46 8.74 -4.65
C PRO A 64 -15.90 7.84 -5.75
N ASP A 65 -15.53 8.45 -6.88
CA ASP A 65 -14.68 7.81 -7.87
C ASP A 65 -13.24 7.71 -7.34
N ILE A 66 -12.55 6.60 -7.61
CA ILE A 66 -11.20 6.33 -7.11
C ILE A 66 -10.22 6.18 -8.27
N LYS A 67 -9.13 6.94 -8.24
CA LYS A 67 -8.15 6.94 -9.32
C LYS A 67 -6.96 6.03 -9.01
N ILE A 68 -6.62 5.18 -9.98
CA ILE A 68 -5.58 4.17 -9.85
C ILE A 68 -4.57 4.31 -11.00
N HIS A 69 -3.29 4.36 -10.65
CA HIS A 69 -2.17 4.43 -11.58
C HIS A 69 -1.51 3.06 -11.70
N PHE A 70 -1.55 2.46 -12.88
CA PHE A 70 -1.13 1.08 -13.11
C PHE A 70 0.28 1.02 -13.68
N LEU A 71 1.28 0.76 -12.83
CA LEU A 71 2.68 0.67 -13.21
C LEU A 71 2.98 -0.66 -13.92
N HIS A 72 3.92 -0.64 -14.86
CA HIS A 72 4.42 -1.84 -15.57
C HIS A 72 3.41 -2.56 -16.48
N TYR A 73 2.25 -1.96 -16.77
CA TYR A 73 1.31 -2.48 -17.78
C TYR A 73 1.47 -1.72 -19.10
N ARG A 74 1.27 -2.42 -20.22
CA ARG A 74 1.43 -1.86 -21.58
C ARG A 74 0.22 -1.08 -22.05
N SER A 75 -0.97 -1.45 -21.59
CA SER A 75 -2.23 -0.78 -21.91
C SER A 75 -3.22 -0.85 -20.75
N PHE A 76 -4.25 -0.02 -20.81
CA PHE A 76 -5.33 -0.03 -19.82
C PHE A 76 -6.08 -1.35 -19.79
N GLU A 77 -6.30 -2.00 -20.94
CA GLU A 77 -6.97 -3.29 -21.03
C GLU A 77 -6.19 -4.37 -20.26
N GLU A 78 -4.88 -4.44 -20.44
CA GLU A 78 -4.01 -5.38 -19.70
C GLU A 78 -4.10 -5.14 -18.18
N ALA A 79 -4.03 -3.87 -17.77
CA ALA A 79 -4.17 -3.47 -16.37
C ALA A 79 -5.54 -3.86 -15.79
N ARG A 80 -6.61 -3.60 -16.55
CA ARG A 80 -8.00 -3.90 -16.17
C ARG A 80 -8.25 -5.40 -16.05
N GLU A 81 -7.74 -6.20 -17.00
CA GLU A 81 -7.83 -7.66 -16.92
C GLU A 81 -7.15 -8.19 -15.66
N LYS A 82 -5.94 -7.72 -15.35
CA LYS A 82 -5.22 -8.11 -14.14
C LYS A 82 -5.86 -7.62 -12.85
N TRP A 83 -6.44 -6.43 -12.87
CA TRP A 83 -7.24 -5.91 -11.77
C TRP A 83 -8.43 -6.83 -11.48
N LEU A 84 -9.26 -7.12 -12.48
CA LEU A 84 -10.45 -7.98 -12.32
C LEU A 84 -10.08 -9.40 -11.89
N GLU A 85 -9.06 -10.01 -12.52
CA GLU A 85 -8.55 -11.34 -12.17
C GLU A 85 -8.15 -11.44 -10.69
N ARG A 86 -7.52 -10.39 -10.14
CA ARG A 86 -7.00 -10.36 -8.77
C ARG A 86 -8.03 -9.87 -7.75
N SER A 87 -8.93 -8.97 -8.12
CA SER A 87 -10.08 -8.58 -7.29
C SER A 87 -10.96 -9.78 -6.98
N GLY A 88 -11.13 -10.70 -7.94
CA GLY A 88 -11.83 -11.98 -7.71
C GLY A 88 -11.14 -12.96 -6.77
N ARG A 89 -9.93 -12.66 -6.27
CA ARG A 89 -9.17 -13.50 -5.31
C ARG A 89 -9.15 -12.94 -3.90
N LEU A 90 -9.79 -11.78 -3.69
CA LEU A 90 -9.84 -11.16 -2.38
C LEU A 90 -10.51 -12.10 -1.38
N ASP A 91 -9.81 -12.36 -0.29
CA ASP A 91 -10.33 -13.05 0.88
C ASP A 91 -10.77 -11.99 1.90
N PHE A 92 -12.07 -11.69 1.92
CA PHE A 92 -12.63 -10.65 2.77
C PHE A 92 -12.56 -10.97 4.26
N ASP A 93 -12.40 -12.24 4.63
CA ASP A 93 -12.29 -12.67 6.03
C ASP A 93 -10.82 -12.65 6.51
N ASN A 94 -9.87 -12.52 5.58
CA ASN A 94 -8.44 -12.53 5.83
C ASN A 94 -7.73 -11.29 5.26
N LEU A 95 -8.35 -10.11 5.42
CA LEU A 95 -7.78 -8.86 4.96
C LEU A 95 -6.63 -8.37 5.85
N CYS A 96 -5.70 -7.67 5.20
CA CYS A 96 -4.57 -7.02 5.81
C CYS A 96 -4.24 -5.76 4.99
N VAL A 97 -4.11 -4.61 5.66
CA VAL A 97 -3.95 -3.30 5.01
C VAL A 97 -2.62 -2.69 5.40
N VAL A 98 -1.80 -2.39 4.40
CA VAL A 98 -0.55 -1.66 4.56
C VAL A 98 -0.64 -0.41 3.68
N MET A 99 -0.63 0.77 4.30
CA MET A 99 -0.57 2.04 3.59
C MET A 99 0.79 2.67 3.83
N GLN A 100 1.42 3.22 2.80
CA GLN A 100 2.59 4.08 2.98
C GLN A 100 2.15 5.53 2.91
N ALA A 101 2.55 6.37 3.87
CA ALA A 101 2.16 7.77 3.91
C ALA A 101 3.34 8.69 4.28
N ALA A 102 3.70 9.59 3.35
CA ALA A 102 4.65 10.67 3.59
C ALA A 102 4.04 11.78 4.44
N GLU A 103 2.84 12.17 4.03
CA GLU A 103 2.02 13.19 4.64
C GLU A 103 0.66 12.54 4.91
N LEU A 104 0.11 12.83 6.08
CA LEU A 104 -1.19 12.35 6.53
C LEU A 104 -1.73 13.40 7.49
N ASP A 105 -2.97 13.82 7.29
CA ASP A 105 -3.68 14.69 8.23
C ASP A 105 -4.47 13.87 9.27
N GLU A 106 -4.94 14.54 10.32
CA GLU A 106 -5.69 13.91 11.41
C GLU A 106 -7.02 13.28 10.93
N GLY A 107 -7.68 13.88 9.93
CA GLY A 107 -8.94 13.38 9.41
C GLY A 107 -8.78 12.07 8.62
N LEU A 108 -7.73 11.97 7.81
CA LEU A 108 -7.36 10.73 7.11
C LEU A 108 -6.92 9.66 8.10
N LEU A 109 -6.15 10.02 9.13
CA LEU A 109 -5.81 9.09 10.21
C LEU A 109 -7.07 8.55 10.90
N GLU A 110 -8.00 9.42 11.28
CA GLU A 110 -9.25 9.00 11.92
C GLU A 110 -10.07 8.06 11.03
N ARG A 111 -10.18 8.36 9.73
CA ARG A 111 -10.85 7.49 8.76
C ARG A 111 -10.15 6.14 8.65
N PHE A 112 -8.81 6.12 8.63
CA PHE A 112 -8.02 4.89 8.60
C PHE A 112 -8.25 4.03 9.85
N GLU A 113 -8.24 4.63 11.04
CA GLU A 113 -8.49 3.93 12.31
C GLU A 113 -9.89 3.28 12.35
N ARG A 114 -10.89 3.96 11.77
CA ARG A 114 -12.29 3.48 11.70
C ARG A 114 -12.51 2.34 10.70
N LEU A 115 -11.53 2.01 9.85
CA LEU A 115 -11.67 0.92 8.90
C LEU A 115 -12.03 -0.39 9.62
N PRO A 116 -13.01 -1.17 9.12
CA PRO A 116 -13.48 -2.42 9.74
C PRO A 116 -12.53 -3.60 9.48
N ILE A 117 -11.22 -3.35 9.59
CA ILE A 117 -10.14 -4.30 9.35
C ILE A 117 -9.22 -4.24 10.56
N SER A 118 -8.98 -5.40 11.18
CA SER A 118 -8.17 -5.53 12.38
C SER A 118 -6.67 -5.35 12.11
N ARG A 119 -6.17 -5.99 11.04
CA ARG A 119 -4.76 -5.91 10.64
C ARG A 119 -4.54 -4.77 9.66
N LYS A 120 -4.32 -3.56 10.19
CA LYS A 120 -4.04 -2.37 9.40
C LYS A 120 -2.86 -1.59 9.96
N VAL A 121 -1.99 -1.09 9.09
CA VAL A 121 -0.82 -0.30 9.47
C VAL A 121 -0.53 0.78 8.43
N ILE A 122 -0.07 1.92 8.92
CA ILE A 122 0.49 3.02 8.15
C ILE A 122 2.01 2.98 8.34
N LEU A 123 2.74 2.76 7.26
CA LEU A 123 4.19 2.93 7.21
C LEU A 123 4.47 4.42 6.96
N GLY A 124 4.75 5.12 8.06
CA GLY A 124 5.04 6.55 8.07
C GLY A 124 6.54 6.83 8.14
N TYR A 125 6.92 8.02 7.72
CA TYR A 125 8.29 8.51 7.82
C TYR A 125 8.54 9.09 9.22
N GLU A 126 9.80 9.17 9.64
CA GLU A 126 10.18 9.80 10.92
C GLU A 126 9.67 11.24 11.04
N THR A 127 9.58 11.95 9.91
CA THR A 127 9.10 13.34 9.84
C THR A 127 7.58 13.50 9.97
N LEU A 128 6.81 12.41 9.86
CA LEU A 128 5.35 12.48 9.99
C LEU A 128 5.01 12.84 11.46
N PRO A 129 4.31 13.95 11.75
CA PRO A 129 4.12 14.42 13.13
C PRO A 129 3.07 13.61 13.92
N LEU A 130 2.26 12.80 13.23
CA LEU A 130 1.18 12.02 13.84
C LEU A 130 1.68 10.77 14.59
N GLN A 131 0.99 10.45 15.68
CA GLN A 131 1.21 9.27 16.51
C GLN A 131 -0.08 8.46 16.61
N SER A 132 0.00 7.15 16.38
CA SER A 132 -1.11 6.20 16.54
C SER A 132 -0.56 4.79 16.70
N PRO A 133 -1.23 3.87 17.42
CA PRO A 133 -0.90 2.44 17.40
C PRO A 133 -0.85 1.83 15.99
N SER A 134 -1.61 2.37 15.04
CA SER A 134 -1.60 1.91 13.65
C SER A 134 -0.49 2.56 12.80
N ILE A 135 0.36 3.43 13.35
CA ILE A 135 1.48 4.04 12.63
C ILE A 135 2.79 3.36 13.04
N PHE A 136 3.51 2.83 12.06
CA PHE A 136 4.89 2.38 12.21
C PHE A 136 5.84 3.37 11.53
N LYS A 137 6.81 3.93 12.27
CA LYS A 137 7.81 4.86 11.75
C LYS A 137 9.00 4.12 11.15
N MET A 138 9.26 4.38 9.87
CA MET A 138 10.37 3.79 9.13
C MET A 138 11.66 4.57 9.39
N ARG A 139 12.43 4.13 10.39
CA ARG A 139 13.64 4.82 10.86
C ARG A 139 14.72 4.98 9.81
N SER A 140 14.89 4.00 8.93
CA SER A 140 15.91 4.05 7.89
C SER A 140 15.54 4.95 6.71
N LEU A 141 14.29 5.45 6.63
CA LEU A 141 13.79 6.20 5.49
C LEU A 141 13.45 7.64 5.89
N ASP A 142 14.33 8.57 5.51
CA ASP A 142 14.27 9.98 5.89
C ASP A 142 13.33 10.85 5.03
N SER A 143 13.03 10.40 3.81
CA SER A 143 12.33 11.18 2.79
C SER A 143 11.49 10.29 1.87
N PHE A 144 10.31 10.78 1.49
CA PHE A 144 9.44 10.07 0.57
C PHE A 144 10.01 10.06 -0.84
N VAL A 145 10.23 8.85 -1.35
CA VAL A 145 10.51 8.61 -2.76
C VAL A 145 9.69 7.38 -3.17
N PRO A 146 8.82 7.51 -4.21
CA PRO A 146 8.02 6.40 -4.70
C PRO A 146 8.88 5.17 -4.99
N GLY A 147 8.45 4.00 -4.50
CA GLY A 147 9.15 2.73 -4.71
C GLY A 147 10.38 2.50 -3.83
N ARG A 148 10.97 3.55 -3.21
CA ARG A 148 12.19 3.44 -2.41
C ARG A 148 12.07 2.50 -1.22
N ILE A 149 10.86 2.27 -0.70
CA ILE A 149 10.63 1.29 0.36
C ILE A 149 11.12 -0.13 0.00
N LEU A 150 11.19 -0.45 -1.30
CA LEU A 150 11.67 -1.72 -1.82
C LEU A 150 13.18 -1.72 -2.17
N ASP A 151 13.84 -0.56 -2.10
CA ASP A 151 15.28 -0.43 -2.40
C ASP A 151 16.13 -0.99 -1.25
N TYR A 152 17.35 -1.41 -1.59
CA TYR A 152 18.33 -1.89 -0.62
C TYR A 152 18.98 -0.74 0.16
N ASN A 153 19.05 -0.90 1.48
CA ASN A 153 19.72 -0.01 2.43
C ASN A 153 21.20 -0.41 2.59
N GLY A 154 22.06 0.23 1.80
CA GLY A 154 23.51 0.08 1.85
C GLY A 154 24.00 -1.34 1.50
N LEU A 155 25.13 -1.74 2.09
CA LEU A 155 25.78 -3.03 1.83
C LEU A 155 25.19 -4.19 2.65
N SER A 156 24.18 -3.92 3.48
CA SER A 156 23.59 -4.92 4.38
C SER A 156 22.73 -5.98 3.66
N GLY A 157 22.40 -5.75 2.39
CA GLY A 157 21.48 -6.58 1.63
C GLY A 157 20.02 -6.50 2.12
N ARG A 158 19.70 -5.60 3.05
CA ARG A 158 18.35 -5.36 3.56
C ARG A 158 17.65 -4.28 2.76
N ARG A 159 16.33 -4.31 2.68
CA ARG A 159 15.52 -3.23 2.13
C ARG A 159 14.98 -2.34 3.24
N TYR A 160 14.55 -1.12 2.91
CA TYR A 160 13.89 -0.23 3.86
C TYR A 160 12.63 -0.87 4.48
N LEU A 161 11.88 -1.67 3.69
CA LEU A 161 10.74 -2.45 4.19
C LEU A 161 11.11 -3.42 5.34
N ASP A 162 12.36 -3.89 5.41
CA ASP A 162 12.80 -4.86 6.42
C ASP A 162 13.01 -4.20 7.81
N ASP A 163 12.79 -2.88 7.95
CA ASP A 163 12.63 -2.25 9.27
C ASP A 163 11.35 -2.73 9.96
N PHE A 164 10.31 -3.06 9.18
CA PHE A 164 9.01 -3.49 9.65
C PHE A 164 8.90 -5.02 9.62
N ASP A 165 8.51 -5.64 10.74
CA ASP A 165 8.26 -7.08 10.81
C ASP A 165 6.93 -7.44 10.11
N TYR A 166 6.93 -7.36 8.78
CA TYR A 166 5.74 -7.65 7.97
C TYR A 166 5.31 -9.12 8.09
N VAL A 167 6.18 -10.03 8.55
CA VAL A 167 5.80 -11.43 8.80
C VAL A 167 4.92 -11.54 10.03
N ALA A 168 5.32 -10.92 11.16
CA ALA A 168 4.48 -10.86 12.34
C ALA A 168 3.15 -10.16 12.02
N PHE A 169 3.20 -9.02 11.33
CA PHE A 169 2.00 -8.28 10.94
C PHE A 169 1.02 -9.09 10.08
N LEU A 170 1.51 -9.83 9.06
CA LEU A 170 0.65 -10.66 8.22
C LEU A 170 0.00 -11.81 9.01
N ASN A 171 0.70 -12.38 9.99
CA ASN A 171 0.20 -13.50 10.79
C ASN A 171 -0.84 -13.08 11.82
N ASP A 172 -0.56 -12.05 12.62
CA ASP A 172 -1.38 -11.70 13.79
C ASP A 172 -1.67 -10.20 13.95
N GLY A 173 -1.17 -9.35 13.05
CA GLY A 173 -1.35 -7.91 13.12
C GLY A 173 -0.35 -7.18 14.02
N THR A 174 0.64 -7.87 14.59
CA THR A 174 1.65 -7.23 15.43
C THR A 174 2.44 -6.20 14.64
N ILE A 175 2.40 -4.95 15.10
CA ILE A 175 3.18 -3.84 14.55
C ILE A 175 4.44 -3.70 15.41
N ARG A 176 5.60 -4.07 14.84
CA ARG A 176 6.90 -3.92 15.50
C ARG A 176 8.03 -3.80 14.49
N ALA A 177 9.18 -3.34 14.98
CA ALA A 177 10.41 -3.39 14.21
C ALA A 177 10.87 -4.84 14.06
N GLN A 178 11.49 -5.18 12.94
CA GLN A 178 12.09 -6.50 12.76
C GLN A 178 13.22 -6.68 13.79
N ASN A 179 13.04 -7.63 14.72
CA ASN A 179 14.07 -7.95 15.70
C ASN A 179 15.34 -8.40 14.95
N CYS A 180 16.44 -7.70 15.17
CA CYS A 180 17.76 -8.18 14.78
C CYS A 180 18.69 -8.18 15.99
N PRO A 181 19.58 -9.18 16.09
CA PRO A 181 20.69 -9.11 17.01
C PRO A 181 21.48 -7.84 16.68
N THR A 182 21.73 -7.02 17.69
CA THR A 182 22.71 -5.94 17.62
C THR A 182 23.98 -6.52 16.98
N PRO A 183 24.63 -5.86 16.00
CA PRO A 183 25.98 -6.24 15.64
C PRO A 183 26.76 -6.27 16.95
N GLN A 184 27.28 -7.43 17.35
CA GLN A 184 28.22 -7.49 18.45
C GLN A 184 29.32 -6.50 18.05
N LYS A 185 29.42 -5.39 18.80
CA LYS A 185 30.63 -4.60 18.80
C LYS A 185 31.73 -5.61 19.13
N PHE A 186 32.57 -5.93 18.15
CA PHE A 186 33.87 -6.49 18.47
C PHE A 186 34.49 -5.50 19.44
N ARG A 187 34.64 -5.94 20.70
CA ARG A 187 35.43 -5.22 21.67
C ARG A 187 36.86 -5.36 21.16
N ASP A 188 37.45 -4.24 20.74
CA ASP A 188 38.90 -4.09 20.70
C ASP A 188 39.45 -4.19 22.14
#